data_AF-A0AAV1ITY4-F1
#
_entry.id   AF-A0AAV1ITY4-F1
#
_cell.length_a   1.000
_cell.length_b   1.000
_cell.length_c   1.000
_cell.angle_alpha   90.00
_cell.angle_beta   90.00
_cell.angle_gamma   90.00
#
_symmetry.space_group_name_H-M   'P 1'
#
loop_
_entity.id
_entity.type
_entity.pdbx_description
1 polymer ?
#
loop_
_entity_poly.entity_id
_entity_poly.type
_entity_poly.pdbx_seq_one_letter_code
_entity_poly.pdbx_strand_id
1 'polypeptide(L)'
;MSISVETLGEDEDKFLVQVVSHSSKDGAKTGSKLVSILDCNLHTMEESRSEQITKKDTTKERRSYMTICESGYYNKVTRICGERHFVKRIYHSFEDARNFLLEGANVVLLRYLGISRHKGLIKTDTVLIDGIICESLFVCPGTSQAIVNGKPLFVVKVERHIIEPSGFIHQTLIVLTLRGYLVSHEWADNSYIIHLNPLLRVIPEKDEIEPHEPRREKWRNDLQLFSDYLDFKSTRSSEGARYVTENGELAGTIRDYLQTLLLLRPHDALHFTKHYFGAALSALDLPHNEYFDPCTKHVRYFFFEE
;
A
#
# COMPACT_ATOMS: atom_id res chain seq x y z
N MET A 1 17.96 14.42 5.21
CA MET A 1 16.66 14.10 5.83
C MET A 1 16.63 12.61 6.10
N SER A 2 16.08 12.20 7.25
CA SER A 2 15.85 10.81 7.63
C SER A 2 14.35 10.60 7.81
N ILE A 3 13.84 9.45 7.36
CA ILE A 3 12.46 9.01 7.52
C ILE A 3 12.52 7.59 8.09
N SER A 4 11.87 7.34 9.22
CA SER A 4 11.62 6.01 9.78
C SER A 4 10.12 5.78 9.88
N VAL A 5 9.68 4.56 9.57
CA VAL A 5 8.33 4.07 9.81
C VAL A 5 8.46 2.68 10.41
N GLU A 6 7.99 2.53 11.63
CA GLU A 6 8.08 1.30 12.43
C GLU A 6 6.67 0.86 12.85
N THR A 7 6.41 -0.44 12.88
CA THR A 7 5.17 -0.99 13.46
C THR A 7 5.26 -0.93 14.99
N LEU A 8 4.13 -0.70 15.66
CA LEU A 8 4.00 -0.68 17.11
C LEU A 8 2.96 -1.71 17.56
N GLY A 9 3.15 -2.22 18.78
CA GLY A 9 2.21 -3.15 19.43
C GLY A 9 2.42 -4.61 19.02
N GLU A 10 1.89 -5.53 19.83
CA GLU A 10 1.92 -6.97 19.53
C GLU A 10 1.06 -7.32 18.30
N ASP A 11 -0.01 -6.55 18.08
CA ASP A 11 -0.95 -6.71 16.96
C ASP A 11 -0.49 -6.01 15.67
N GLU A 12 0.64 -5.27 15.70
CA GLU A 12 1.19 -4.47 14.59
C GLU A 12 0.17 -3.53 13.92
N ASP A 13 -0.84 -3.06 14.69
CA ASP A 13 -1.97 -2.27 14.21
C ASP A 13 -1.67 -0.76 14.08
N LYS A 14 -0.47 -0.35 14.51
CA LYS A 14 -0.07 1.06 14.61
C LYS A 14 1.30 1.31 13.98
N PHE A 15 1.51 2.55 13.56
CA PHE A 15 2.77 3.01 12.99
C PHE A 15 3.38 4.14 13.80
N LEU A 16 4.67 4.04 14.13
CA LEU A 16 5.51 5.16 14.55
C LEU A 16 6.20 5.76 13.33
N VAL A 17 5.86 7.00 13.01
CA VAL A 17 6.48 7.75 11.93
C VAL A 17 7.42 8.79 12.51
N GLN A 18 8.66 8.82 12.05
CA GLN A 18 9.66 9.81 12.43
C GLN A 18 10.30 10.43 11.20
N VAL A 19 10.26 11.75 11.10
CA VAL A 19 10.97 12.49 10.06
C VAL A 19 11.86 13.53 10.71
N VAL A 20 13.14 13.56 10.34
CA VAL A 20 14.11 14.52 10.84
C VAL A 20 14.90 15.10 9.68
N SER A 21 15.00 16.42 9.62
CA SER A 21 15.85 17.11 8.66
C SER A 21 16.63 18.22 9.35
N HIS A 22 17.88 18.39 8.91
CA HIS A 22 18.76 19.47 9.32
C HIS A 22 19.42 20.01 8.06
N SER A 23 19.54 21.33 7.98
CA SER A 23 20.25 22.00 6.91
C SER A 23 20.95 23.25 7.44
N SER A 24 21.94 23.71 6.70
CA SER A 24 22.64 24.96 7.00
C SER A 24 22.88 25.71 5.70
N LYS A 25 22.47 26.98 5.64
CA LYS A 25 22.71 27.86 4.49
C LYS A 25 22.88 29.30 4.97
N ASP A 26 23.85 30.02 4.41
CA ASP A 26 24.10 31.45 4.68
C ASP A 26 24.23 31.80 6.17
N GLY A 27 24.90 30.92 6.94
CA GLY A 27 25.08 31.06 8.39
C GLY A 27 23.83 30.82 9.23
N ALA A 28 22.69 30.47 8.61
CA ALA A 28 21.50 30.01 9.30
C ALA A 28 21.50 28.47 9.40
N LYS A 29 21.20 27.93 10.58
CA LYS A 29 20.94 26.51 10.81
C LYS A 29 19.44 26.30 10.89
N THR A 30 18.90 25.38 10.09
CA THR A 30 17.48 25.04 10.08
C THR A 30 17.31 23.58 10.46
N GLY A 31 16.27 23.27 11.23
CA GLY A 31 15.92 21.91 11.60
C GLY A 31 14.41 21.71 11.57
N SER A 32 13.99 20.52 11.17
CA SER A 32 12.60 20.06 11.27
C SER A 32 12.55 18.66 11.86
N LYS A 33 11.57 18.42 12.71
CA LYS A 33 11.28 17.12 13.30
C LYS A 33 9.77 16.90 13.32
N LEU A 34 9.37 15.71 12.92
CA LEU A 34 8.01 15.19 12.99
C LEU A 34 8.08 13.82 13.65
N VAL A 35 7.22 13.60 14.64
CA VAL A 35 6.98 12.30 15.26
C VAL A 35 5.48 12.12 15.29
N SER A 36 4.98 11.01 14.77
CA SER A 36 3.54 10.74 14.68
C SER A 36 3.25 9.27 14.96
N ILE A 37 2.14 9.00 15.64
CA ILE A 37 1.61 7.67 15.89
C ILE A 37 0.29 7.57 15.14
N LEU A 38 0.17 6.56 14.29
CA LEU A 38 -0.99 6.35 13.42
C LEU A 38 -1.60 4.97 13.66
N ASP A 39 -2.88 4.82 13.34
CA ASP A 39 -3.50 3.51 13.15
C ASP A 39 -3.38 3.02 11.69
N CYS A 40 -3.86 1.80 11.42
CA CYS A 40 -3.86 1.20 10.08
C CYS A 40 -4.74 1.93 9.05
N ASN A 41 -5.67 2.77 9.51
CA ASN A 41 -6.53 3.61 8.67
C ASN A 41 -5.94 5.02 8.43
N LEU A 42 -4.70 5.26 8.87
CA LEU A 42 -4.01 6.54 8.82
C LEU A 42 -4.64 7.64 9.69
N HIS A 43 -5.49 7.28 10.66
CA HIS A 43 -5.89 8.22 11.70
C HIS A 43 -4.70 8.54 12.59
N THR A 44 -4.55 9.81 12.95
CA THR A 44 -3.45 10.23 13.81
C THR A 44 -3.87 10.11 15.28
N MET A 45 -3.14 9.34 16.06
CA MET A 45 -3.36 9.24 17.51
C MET A 45 -2.64 10.38 18.23
N GLU A 46 -1.41 10.67 17.80
CA GLU A 46 -0.57 11.72 18.36
C GLU A 46 0.43 12.19 17.30
N GLU A 47 0.66 13.50 17.19
CA GLU A 47 1.66 14.07 16.30
C GLU A 47 2.35 15.28 16.94
N SER A 48 3.68 15.27 16.94
CA SER A 48 4.53 16.36 17.37
C SER A 48 5.40 16.82 16.22
N ARG A 49 5.16 18.04 15.74
CA ARG A 49 5.95 18.73 14.72
C ARG A 49 6.71 19.91 15.32
N SER A 50 7.98 20.06 14.97
CA SER A 50 8.80 21.21 15.36
C SER A 50 9.69 21.66 14.20
N GLU A 51 9.73 22.96 13.96
CA GLU A 51 10.59 23.62 12.98
C GLU A 51 11.37 24.74 13.67
N GLN A 52 12.67 24.78 13.44
CA GLN A 52 13.55 25.78 14.04
C GLN A 52 14.50 26.37 13.01
N ILE A 53 14.81 27.65 13.17
CA ILE A 53 15.86 28.34 12.45
C ILE A 53 16.67 29.21 13.42
N THR A 54 17.99 29.03 13.41
CA THR A 54 18.93 29.79 14.22
C THR A 54 19.85 30.59 13.31
N LYS A 55 19.90 31.90 13.51
CA LYS A 55 20.79 32.83 12.77
C LYS A 55 21.30 33.90 13.73
N LYS A 56 22.62 34.14 13.76
CA LYS A 56 23.26 35.17 14.61
C LYS A 56 22.74 35.12 16.07
N ASP A 57 22.83 33.94 16.68
CA ASP A 57 22.41 33.65 18.07
C ASP A 57 20.93 33.87 18.39
N THR A 58 20.10 34.19 17.40
CA THR A 58 18.64 34.25 17.55
C THR A 58 18.02 32.97 16.99
N THR A 59 17.30 32.24 17.84
CA THR A 59 16.50 31.07 17.43
C THR A 59 15.03 31.46 17.30
N LYS A 60 14.44 31.09 16.17
CA LYS A 60 12.99 31.09 15.96
C LYS A 60 12.53 29.65 15.86
N GLU A 61 11.47 29.32 16.59
CA GLU A 61 10.92 27.98 16.63
C GLU A 61 9.40 28.01 16.49
N ARG A 62 8.86 27.01 15.80
CA ARG A 62 7.43 26.71 15.73
C ARG A 62 7.24 25.25 16.13
N ARG A 63 6.25 24.98 16.98
CA ARG A 63 5.86 23.63 17.37
C ARG A 63 4.35 23.47 17.23
N SER A 64 3.92 22.33 16.75
CA SER A 64 2.52 21.89 16.79
C SER A 64 2.48 20.53 17.47
N TYR A 65 1.60 20.37 18.43
CA TYR A 65 1.33 19.12 19.11
C TYR A 65 -0.15 18.80 18.98
N MET A 66 -0.47 17.73 18.27
CA MET A 66 -1.80 17.23 18.00
C MET A 66 -1.99 15.89 18.71
N THR A 67 -3.12 15.68 19.37
CA THR A 67 -3.48 14.37 19.94
C THR A 67 -4.98 14.16 19.88
N ILE A 68 -5.40 12.91 19.69
CA ILE A 68 -6.80 12.52 19.71
C ILE A 68 -7.35 12.60 21.14
N CYS A 69 -8.60 13.02 21.27
CA CYS A 69 -9.37 13.15 22.49
C CYS A 69 -10.77 12.54 22.29
N GLU A 70 -11.58 12.46 23.35
CA GLU A 70 -12.90 11.80 23.32
C GLU A 70 -13.85 12.31 22.22
N SER A 71 -13.74 13.58 21.83
CA SER A 71 -14.68 14.23 20.89
C SER A 71 -13.98 14.91 19.69
N GLY A 72 -12.71 14.63 19.43
CA GLY A 72 -11.93 15.35 18.41
C GLY A 72 -10.41 15.35 18.63
N TYR A 73 -9.74 16.37 18.11
CA TYR A 73 -8.30 16.59 18.27
C TYR A 73 -8.00 17.83 19.10
N TYR A 74 -7.10 17.68 20.07
CA TYR A 74 -6.47 18.81 20.75
C TYR A 74 -5.18 19.21 20.04
N ASN A 75 -5.04 20.49 19.71
CA ASN A 75 -3.89 21.07 19.05
C ASN A 75 -3.25 22.18 19.91
N LYS A 76 -1.98 22.03 20.27
CA LYS A 76 -1.17 23.04 20.94
C LYS A 76 -0.10 23.57 19.99
N VAL A 77 -0.28 24.80 19.56
CA VAL A 77 0.67 25.53 18.73
C VAL A 77 1.53 26.42 19.62
N THR A 78 2.85 26.33 19.47
CA THR A 78 3.82 27.17 20.18
C THR A 78 4.75 27.85 19.18
N ARG A 79 5.01 29.15 19.39
CA ARG A 79 5.99 29.91 18.61
C ARG A 79 6.94 30.63 19.54
N ILE A 80 8.24 30.47 19.30
CA ILE A 80 9.33 31.10 20.06
C ILE A 80 10.13 31.97 19.09
N CYS A 81 10.47 33.19 19.50
CA CYS A 81 11.29 34.11 18.71
C CYS A 81 12.15 34.94 19.65
N GLY A 82 13.36 34.48 19.95
CA GLY A 82 14.16 35.04 21.04
C GLY A 82 13.41 34.91 22.37
N GLU A 83 13.23 36.02 23.09
CA GLU A 83 12.50 36.08 24.37
C GLU A 83 10.97 36.06 24.22
N ARG A 84 10.44 36.13 23.00
CA ARG A 84 8.98 36.13 22.78
C ARG A 84 8.46 34.71 22.67
N HIS A 85 7.49 34.37 23.52
CA HIS A 85 6.80 33.09 23.54
C HIS A 85 5.31 33.28 23.28
N PHE A 86 4.76 32.52 22.34
CA PHE A 86 3.35 32.48 22.01
C PHE A 86 2.84 31.05 22.10
N VAL A 87 1.68 30.86 22.72
CA VAL A 87 1.01 29.56 22.82
C VAL A 87 -0.46 29.74 22.47
N LYS A 88 -0.96 28.92 21.54
CA LYS A 88 -2.37 28.84 21.15
C LYS A 88 -2.84 27.40 21.33
N ARG A 89 -4.02 27.22 21.90
CA ARG A 89 -4.69 25.93 22.04
C ARG A 89 -5.93 25.95 21.17
N ILE A 90 -6.08 24.95 20.33
CA ILE A 90 -7.17 24.81 19.37
C ILE A 90 -7.76 23.42 19.59
N TYR A 91 -9.07 23.35 19.42
CA TYR A 91 -9.78 22.10 19.46
C TYR A 91 -10.49 21.92 18.11
N HIS A 92 -10.30 20.76 17.49
CA HIS A 92 -10.94 20.39 16.24
C HIS A 92 -11.93 19.27 16.55
N SER A 93 -13.22 19.49 16.36
CA SER A 93 -14.21 18.42 16.59
C SER A 93 -14.02 17.30 15.57
N PHE A 94 -14.55 16.09 15.82
CA PHE A 94 -14.56 15.05 14.80
C PHE A 94 -15.37 15.43 13.54
N GLU A 95 -16.34 16.34 13.67
CA GLU A 95 -17.06 16.87 12.52
C GLU A 95 -16.14 17.71 11.61
N ASP A 96 -15.32 18.57 12.22
CA ASP A 96 -14.30 19.37 11.51
C ASP A 96 -13.15 18.49 11.01
N ALA A 97 -12.80 17.44 11.75
CA ALA A 97 -11.64 16.59 11.51
C ALA A 97 -11.92 15.34 10.66
N ARG A 98 -13.12 15.20 10.10
CA ARG A 98 -13.58 13.99 9.39
C ARG A 98 -12.67 13.52 8.26
N ASN A 99 -11.94 14.43 7.62
CA ASN A 99 -11.05 14.15 6.49
C ASN A 99 -9.58 14.46 6.82
N PHE A 100 -9.22 14.58 8.11
CA PHE A 100 -7.86 14.94 8.49
C PHE A 100 -6.86 13.86 8.08
N LEU A 101 -5.86 14.30 7.33
CA LEU A 101 -4.65 13.55 7.03
C LEU A 101 -3.46 14.46 7.38
N LEU A 102 -2.90 14.21 8.57
CA LEU A 102 -1.78 14.98 9.11
C LEU A 102 -0.44 14.55 8.49
N GLU A 103 0.65 15.25 8.82
CA GLU A 103 1.91 15.06 8.09
C GLU A 103 2.55 13.69 8.32
N GLY A 104 2.34 13.06 9.49
CA GLY A 104 2.75 11.68 9.74
C GLY A 104 2.03 10.70 8.82
N ALA A 105 0.71 10.81 8.75
CA ALA A 105 -0.13 10.01 7.86
C ALA A 105 0.22 10.23 6.38
N ASN A 106 0.52 11.47 6.01
CA ASN A 106 0.99 11.84 4.67
C ASN A 106 2.26 11.11 4.25
N VAL A 107 3.23 10.93 5.15
CA VAL A 107 4.46 10.17 4.85
C VAL A 107 4.15 8.72 4.47
N VAL A 108 3.23 8.07 5.20
CA VAL A 108 2.81 6.69 4.92
C VAL A 108 1.99 6.63 3.63
N LEU A 109 1.05 7.55 3.44
CA LEU A 109 0.24 7.66 2.23
C LEU A 109 1.13 7.82 0.99
N LEU A 110 2.08 8.75 0.99
CA LEU A 110 2.98 8.96 -0.13
C LEU A 110 3.71 7.67 -0.51
N ARG A 111 4.26 6.95 0.48
CA ARG A 111 4.90 5.66 0.24
C ARG A 111 3.95 4.66 -0.42
N TYR A 112 2.70 4.58 0.06
CA TYR A 112 1.66 3.75 -0.52
C TYR A 112 1.35 4.14 -1.97
N LEU A 113 1.23 5.44 -2.29
CA LEU A 113 0.99 5.92 -3.66
C LEU A 113 2.13 5.53 -4.61
N GLY A 114 3.38 5.59 -4.14
CA GLY A 114 4.55 5.14 -4.90
C GLY A 114 4.51 3.63 -5.21
N ILE A 115 4.19 2.81 -4.21
CA ILE A 115 4.15 1.34 -4.35
C ILE A 115 2.96 0.89 -5.22
N SER A 116 1.79 1.47 -4.98
CA SER A 116 0.55 1.14 -5.72
C SER A 116 0.52 1.73 -7.12
N ARG A 117 1.47 2.59 -7.50
CA ARG A 117 1.47 3.34 -8.76
C ARG A 117 0.16 4.10 -8.94
N HIS A 118 -0.36 4.65 -7.84
CA HIS A 118 -1.68 5.24 -7.81
C HIS A 118 -1.82 6.32 -8.89
N LYS A 119 -2.95 6.27 -9.59
CA LYS A 119 -3.33 7.27 -10.59
C LYS A 119 -4.71 7.82 -10.22
N GLY A 120 -4.80 9.13 -10.03
CA GLY A 120 -6.04 9.77 -9.63
C GLY A 120 -5.85 11.04 -8.82
N LEU A 121 -6.96 11.44 -8.18
CA LEU A 121 -7.07 12.60 -7.31
C LEU A 121 -7.45 12.11 -5.92
N ILE A 122 -6.74 12.59 -4.90
CA ILE A 122 -7.08 12.33 -3.49
C ILE A 122 -7.30 13.67 -2.81
N LYS A 123 -8.47 13.85 -2.21
CA LYS A 123 -8.84 15.05 -1.47
C LYS A 123 -8.94 14.72 0.01
N THR A 124 -8.25 15.52 0.83
CA THR A 124 -8.18 15.40 2.29
C THR A 124 -8.15 16.80 2.89
N ASP A 125 -8.20 16.89 4.21
CA ASP A 125 -7.91 18.10 4.96
C ASP A 125 -6.62 17.91 5.77
N THR A 126 -5.87 18.96 6.02
CA THR A 126 -4.64 18.92 6.81
C THR A 126 -4.55 20.13 7.74
N VAL A 127 -3.66 20.08 8.72
CA VAL A 127 -3.47 21.16 9.68
C VAL A 127 -2.06 21.70 9.56
N LEU A 128 -1.92 22.98 9.21
CA LEU A 128 -0.63 23.66 9.16
C LEU A 128 -0.01 23.77 10.56
N ILE A 129 1.30 24.04 10.63
CA ILE A 129 2.03 24.11 11.90
C ILE A 129 1.52 25.23 12.85
N ASP A 130 0.80 26.20 12.32
CA ASP A 130 0.14 27.28 13.08
C ASP A 130 -1.31 26.95 13.50
N GLY A 131 -1.79 25.76 13.15
CA GLY A 131 -3.10 25.23 13.52
C GLY A 131 -4.23 25.59 12.55
N ILE A 132 -3.93 26.12 11.37
CA ILE A 132 -4.93 26.42 10.34
C ILE A 132 -5.31 25.13 9.61
N ILE A 133 -6.61 24.83 9.55
CA ILE A 133 -7.16 23.75 8.72
C ILE A 133 -7.14 24.20 7.26
N CYS A 134 -6.59 23.35 6.40
CA CYS A 134 -6.46 23.60 4.97
C CYS A 134 -6.94 22.38 4.18
N GLU A 135 -7.48 22.62 3.00
CA GLU A 135 -7.74 21.54 2.04
C GLU A 135 -6.40 21.05 1.46
N SER A 136 -6.23 19.74 1.31
CA SER A 136 -5.05 19.10 0.75
C SER A 136 -5.43 18.17 -0.40
N LEU A 137 -5.06 18.57 -1.61
CA LEU A 137 -5.34 17.85 -2.86
C LEU A 137 -4.06 17.21 -3.40
N PHE A 138 -4.09 15.91 -3.64
CA PHE A 138 -3.03 15.17 -4.30
C PHE A 138 -3.43 14.84 -5.74
N VAL A 139 -2.56 15.18 -6.69
CA VAL A 139 -2.69 14.86 -8.11
C VAL A 139 -1.63 13.84 -8.48
N CYS A 140 -2.07 12.64 -8.83
CA CYS A 140 -1.21 11.50 -9.13
C CYS A 140 -1.37 11.10 -10.60
N PRO A 141 -0.50 11.53 -11.53
CA PRO A 141 -0.55 11.12 -12.92
C PRO A 141 -0.27 9.62 -13.15
N GLY A 142 0.30 8.93 -12.16
CA GLY A 142 0.74 7.53 -12.25
C GLY A 142 2.25 7.42 -12.52
N THR A 143 2.66 6.29 -13.09
CA THR A 143 4.07 6.01 -13.41
C THR A 143 4.59 6.90 -14.54
N SER A 144 5.82 7.39 -14.38
CA SER A 144 6.59 8.16 -15.38
C SER A 144 8.04 7.68 -15.39
N GLN A 145 8.78 8.00 -16.44
CA GLN A 145 10.23 7.85 -16.45
C GLN A 145 10.92 9.13 -15.96
N ALA A 146 12.06 8.98 -15.27
CA ALA A 146 12.94 10.07 -14.85
C ALA A 146 14.40 9.62 -14.84
N ILE A 147 15.33 10.57 -14.80
CA ILE A 147 16.75 10.30 -14.59
C ILE A 147 17.08 10.59 -13.12
N VAL A 148 17.44 9.56 -12.37
CA VAL A 148 17.81 9.65 -10.95
C VAL A 148 19.27 9.23 -10.81
N ASN A 149 20.13 10.14 -10.32
CA ASN A 149 21.57 9.92 -10.19
C ASN A 149 22.22 9.43 -11.49
N GLY A 150 21.84 10.02 -12.63
CA GLY A 150 22.36 9.67 -13.96
C GLY A 150 21.85 8.34 -14.53
N LYS A 151 20.88 7.69 -13.87
CA LYS A 151 20.29 6.43 -14.34
C LYS A 151 18.80 6.61 -14.67
N PRO A 152 18.31 6.04 -15.79
CA PRO A 152 16.88 6.01 -16.06
C PRO A 152 16.17 5.13 -15.03
N LEU A 153 15.05 5.63 -14.51
CA LEU A 153 14.25 4.97 -13.49
C LEU A 153 12.76 5.25 -13.71
N PHE A 154 11.91 4.26 -13.44
CA PHE A 154 10.47 4.49 -13.31
C PHE A 154 10.15 5.09 -11.93
N VAL A 155 9.34 6.12 -11.92
CA VAL A 155 8.97 6.91 -10.74
C VAL A 155 7.48 7.20 -10.73
N VAL A 156 6.95 7.48 -9.55
CA VAL A 156 5.61 8.06 -9.37
C VAL A 156 5.79 9.52 -8.98
N LYS A 157 5.12 10.41 -9.72
CA LYS A 157 5.04 11.83 -9.37
C LYS A 157 3.74 12.07 -8.61
N VAL A 158 3.81 12.87 -7.56
CA VAL A 158 2.66 13.29 -6.77
C VAL A 158 2.77 14.80 -6.59
N GLU A 159 1.80 15.54 -7.12
CA GLU A 159 1.67 16.97 -6.86
C GLU A 159 0.68 17.17 -5.71
N ARG A 160 1.11 17.86 -4.66
CA ARG A 160 0.27 18.20 -3.52
C ARG A 160 0.00 19.71 -3.52
N HIS A 161 -1.27 20.07 -3.39
CA HIS A 161 -1.74 21.45 -3.24
C HIS A 161 -2.41 21.58 -1.87
N ILE A 162 -1.85 22.42 -1.00
CA ILE A 162 -2.49 22.79 0.27
C ILE A 162 -3.12 24.17 0.09
N ILE A 163 -4.43 24.25 0.18
CA ILE A 163 -5.22 25.45 -0.07
C ILE A 163 -5.66 26.02 1.28
N GLU A 164 -5.11 27.16 1.65
CA GLU A 164 -5.49 27.87 2.86
C GLU A 164 -6.89 28.53 2.74
N PRO A 165 -7.58 28.79 3.86
CA PRO A 165 -8.80 29.60 3.86
C PRO A 165 -8.62 31.00 3.27
N SER A 166 -7.38 31.52 3.26
CA SER A 166 -7.02 32.80 2.64
C SER A 166 -7.04 32.76 1.11
N GLY A 167 -7.12 31.57 0.50
CA GLY A 167 -6.93 31.33 -0.93
C GLY A 167 -5.47 31.16 -1.34
N PHE A 168 -4.52 31.26 -0.41
CA PHE A 168 -3.11 30.98 -0.68
C PHE A 168 -2.91 29.48 -0.92
N ILE A 169 -2.11 29.11 -1.92
CA ILE A 169 -1.87 27.72 -2.33
C ILE A 169 -0.40 27.37 -2.15
N HIS A 170 -0.11 26.43 -1.27
CA HIS A 170 1.22 25.82 -1.17
C HIS A 170 1.29 24.63 -2.12
N GLN A 171 2.12 24.74 -3.16
CA GLN A 171 2.33 23.66 -4.12
C GLN A 171 3.63 22.92 -3.83
N THR A 172 3.56 21.59 -3.87
CA THR A 172 4.68 20.70 -3.63
C THR A 172 4.71 19.60 -4.70
N LEU A 173 5.88 19.32 -5.27
CA LEU A 173 6.10 18.16 -6.13
C LEU A 173 6.93 17.12 -5.37
N ILE A 174 6.37 15.92 -5.26
CA ILE A 174 7.01 14.76 -4.66
C ILE A 174 7.27 13.72 -5.75
N VAL A 175 8.49 13.21 -5.82
CA VAL A 175 8.87 12.13 -6.74
C VAL A 175 9.30 10.92 -5.92
N LEU A 176 8.74 9.75 -6.23
CA LEU A 176 8.96 8.51 -5.51
C LEU A 176 9.45 7.42 -6.46
N THR A 177 10.25 6.48 -5.97
CA THR A 177 10.49 5.22 -6.69
C THR A 177 9.27 4.30 -6.60
N LEU A 178 9.23 3.24 -7.41
CA LEU A 178 8.15 2.22 -7.35
C LEU A 178 8.17 1.39 -6.04
N ARG A 179 9.20 1.53 -5.21
CA ARG A 179 9.25 0.99 -3.83
C ARG A 179 8.85 2.01 -2.76
N GLY A 180 8.41 3.20 -3.17
CA GLY A 180 7.98 4.27 -2.29
C GLY A 180 9.13 5.02 -1.61
N TYR A 181 10.37 4.93 -2.13
CA TYR A 181 11.47 5.76 -1.64
C TYR A 181 11.38 7.18 -2.21
N LEU A 182 11.62 8.19 -1.38
CA LEU A 182 11.65 9.58 -1.80
C LEU A 182 12.86 9.87 -2.71
N VAL A 183 12.59 10.27 -3.96
CA VAL A 183 13.58 10.69 -4.95
C VAL A 183 13.82 12.20 -4.86
N SER A 184 12.75 12.99 -4.96
CA SER A 184 12.81 14.43 -4.76
C SER A 184 11.57 14.96 -4.03
N HIS A 185 11.77 16.06 -3.31
CA HIS A 185 10.71 16.84 -2.67
C HIS A 185 11.01 18.32 -2.90
N GLU A 186 10.12 18.98 -3.63
CA GLU A 186 10.26 20.34 -4.14
C GLU A 186 9.06 21.18 -3.72
N TRP A 187 9.30 22.39 -3.22
CA TRP A 187 8.26 23.35 -2.88
C TRP A 187 8.29 24.51 -3.87
N ALA A 188 7.16 24.90 -4.44
CA ALA A 188 7.11 25.97 -5.44
C ALA A 188 7.66 27.31 -4.92
N ASP A 189 7.39 27.62 -3.65
CA ASP A 189 7.79 28.88 -3.02
C ASP A 189 9.18 28.84 -2.38
N ASN A 190 9.93 27.75 -2.59
CA ASN A 190 11.22 27.56 -1.95
C ASN A 190 12.30 27.05 -2.91
N SER A 191 13.51 27.59 -2.76
CA SER A 191 14.68 27.17 -3.54
C SER A 191 15.37 25.90 -3.02
N TYR A 192 14.82 25.28 -1.97
CA TYR A 192 15.35 24.03 -1.45
C TYR A 192 14.68 22.85 -2.11
N ILE A 193 15.51 21.91 -2.56
CA ILE A 193 15.08 20.61 -3.03
C ILE A 193 15.74 19.55 -2.16
N ILE A 194 14.93 18.62 -1.65
CA ILE A 194 15.48 17.42 -1.02
C ILE A 194 15.63 16.38 -2.11
N HIS A 195 16.84 15.87 -2.30
CA HIS A 195 17.12 14.78 -3.22
C HIS A 195 17.61 13.53 -2.49
N LEU A 196 17.30 12.38 -3.07
CA LEU A 196 17.86 11.11 -2.67
C LEU A 196 19.39 11.18 -2.70
N ASN A 197 20.03 10.58 -1.69
CA ASN A 197 21.49 10.56 -1.60
C ASN A 197 22.09 9.91 -2.87
N PRO A 198 22.98 10.61 -3.61
CA PRO A 198 23.56 10.09 -4.84
C PRO A 198 24.39 8.81 -4.65
N LEU A 199 24.86 8.56 -3.43
CA LEU A 199 25.62 7.37 -3.06
C LEU A 199 24.73 6.15 -2.78
N LEU A 200 23.41 6.33 -2.64
CA LEU A 200 22.50 5.20 -2.50
C LEU A 200 22.38 4.48 -3.85
N ARG A 201 22.68 3.18 -3.84
CA ARG A 201 22.49 2.32 -5.00
C ARG A 201 21.00 2.09 -5.22
N VAL A 202 20.39 2.92 -6.06
CA VAL A 202 19.05 2.67 -6.60
C VAL A 202 19.17 1.67 -7.73
N ILE A 203 18.47 0.55 -7.60
CA ILE A 203 18.40 -0.47 -8.64
C ILE A 203 17.30 -0.01 -9.61
N PRO A 204 17.59 0.13 -10.92
CA PRO A 204 16.55 0.36 -11.91
C PRO A 204 15.52 -0.76 -11.83
N GLU A 205 14.29 -0.40 -11.47
CA GLU A 205 13.19 -1.35 -11.41
C GLU A 205 12.52 -1.40 -12.77
N LYS A 206 12.13 -2.60 -13.20
CA LYS A 206 11.22 -2.74 -14.34
C LYS A 206 9.86 -2.25 -13.88
N ASP A 207 9.14 -1.53 -14.75
CA ASP A 207 7.71 -1.21 -14.55
C ASP A 207 6.81 -2.44 -14.75
N GLU A 208 7.29 -3.60 -14.31
CA GLU A 208 6.44 -4.73 -14.06
C GLU A 208 5.78 -4.39 -12.73
N ILE A 209 4.45 -4.23 -12.73
CA ILE A 209 3.66 -4.26 -11.49
C ILE A 209 4.20 -5.46 -10.73
N GLU A 210 4.83 -5.27 -9.56
CA GLU A 210 5.10 -6.41 -8.69
C GLU A 210 3.72 -7.03 -8.50
N PRO A 211 3.45 -8.23 -9.04
CA PRO A 211 2.15 -8.80 -8.88
C PRO A 211 2.02 -8.94 -7.37
N HIS A 212 1.14 -8.14 -6.77
CA HIS A 212 0.50 -8.47 -5.50
C HIS A 212 -0.44 -9.67 -5.74
N GLU A 213 -0.08 -10.58 -6.64
CA GLU A 213 -0.56 -11.93 -6.60
C GLU A 213 0.13 -12.54 -5.38
N PRO A 214 -0.63 -12.88 -4.33
CA PRO A 214 -0.07 -13.57 -3.20
C PRO A 214 0.59 -14.83 -3.73
N ARG A 215 1.91 -14.89 -3.60
CA ARG A 215 2.68 -16.06 -4.03
C ARG A 215 2.05 -17.29 -3.40
N ARG A 216 2.05 -18.42 -4.12
CA ARG A 216 1.52 -19.71 -3.63
C ARG A 216 2.07 -20.10 -2.24
N GLU A 217 3.24 -19.58 -1.88
CA GLU A 217 3.87 -19.78 -0.58
C GLU A 217 3.31 -18.89 0.55
N LYS A 218 2.79 -17.69 0.23
CA LYS A 218 2.44 -16.65 1.21
C LYS A 218 0.95 -16.30 1.30
N TRP A 219 0.11 -16.84 0.41
CA TRP A 219 -1.33 -16.51 0.36
C TRP A 219 -2.09 -16.75 1.68
N ARG A 220 -1.60 -17.64 2.55
CA ARG A 220 -2.18 -17.89 3.88
C ARG A 220 -1.97 -16.75 4.88
N ASN A 221 -1.02 -15.87 4.63
CA ASN A 221 -0.72 -14.74 5.50
C ASN A 221 -1.63 -13.54 5.20
N ASP A 222 -2.29 -13.55 4.03
CA ASP A 222 -3.32 -12.59 3.69
C ASP A 222 -4.64 -13.04 4.31
N LEU A 223 -5.11 -12.29 5.32
CA LEU A 223 -6.32 -12.62 6.08
C LEU A 223 -7.58 -12.64 5.20
N GLN A 224 -7.68 -11.73 4.22
CA GLN A 224 -8.84 -11.67 3.33
C GLN A 224 -8.85 -12.88 2.39
N LEU A 225 -7.71 -13.16 1.76
CA LEU A 225 -7.61 -14.29 0.83
C LEU A 225 -7.74 -15.65 1.54
N PHE A 226 -7.24 -15.75 2.76
CA PHE A 226 -7.42 -16.94 3.58
C PHE A 226 -8.89 -17.18 3.92
N SER A 227 -9.62 -16.12 4.27
CA SER A 227 -11.08 -16.18 4.50
C SER A 227 -11.81 -16.64 3.24
N ASP A 228 -11.58 -15.98 2.09
CA ASP A 228 -12.23 -16.32 0.83
C ASP A 228 -11.95 -17.78 0.42
N TYR A 229 -10.73 -18.28 0.64
CA TYR A 229 -10.39 -19.68 0.40
C TYR A 229 -11.18 -20.65 1.29
N LEU A 230 -11.36 -20.33 2.57
CA LEU A 230 -12.12 -21.20 3.49
C LEU A 230 -13.59 -21.28 3.08
N ASP A 231 -14.17 -20.15 2.69
CA ASP A 231 -15.54 -20.08 2.19
C ASP A 231 -15.69 -20.83 0.87
N PHE A 232 -14.74 -20.67 -0.06
CA PHE A 232 -14.76 -21.40 -1.32
C PHE A 232 -14.55 -22.90 -1.12
N LYS A 233 -13.66 -23.30 -0.21
CA LYS A 233 -13.41 -24.70 0.13
C LYS A 233 -14.65 -25.35 0.72
N SER A 234 -15.31 -24.69 1.67
CA SER A 234 -16.52 -25.22 2.31
C SER A 234 -17.65 -25.37 1.28
N THR A 235 -17.84 -24.36 0.43
CA THR A 235 -18.81 -24.37 -0.68
C THR A 235 -18.52 -25.52 -1.64
N ARG A 236 -17.28 -25.65 -2.12
CA ARG A 236 -16.90 -26.70 -3.09
C ARG A 236 -16.96 -28.11 -2.50
N SER A 237 -16.64 -28.28 -1.22
CA SER A 237 -16.83 -29.55 -0.51
C SER A 237 -18.31 -29.91 -0.38
N SER A 238 -19.17 -28.92 -0.09
CA SER A 238 -20.63 -29.10 -0.03
C SER A 238 -21.21 -29.46 -1.39
N GLU A 239 -20.81 -28.74 -2.45
CA GLU A 239 -21.21 -29.04 -3.83
C GLU A 239 -20.73 -30.41 -4.30
N GLY A 240 -19.50 -30.80 -3.96
CA GLY A 240 -18.97 -32.14 -4.27
C GLY A 240 -19.74 -33.24 -3.56
N ALA A 241 -20.06 -33.06 -2.28
CA ALA A 241 -20.89 -34.00 -1.51
C ALA A 241 -22.31 -34.09 -2.09
N ARG A 242 -22.88 -32.94 -2.48
CA ARG A 242 -24.18 -32.85 -3.14
C ARG A 242 -24.19 -33.56 -4.49
N TYR A 243 -23.18 -33.34 -5.33
CA TYR A 243 -23.02 -34.01 -6.62
C TYR A 243 -22.99 -35.54 -6.48
N VAL A 244 -22.24 -36.06 -5.50
CA VAL A 244 -22.18 -37.51 -5.25
C VAL A 244 -23.49 -38.06 -4.70
N THR A 245 -24.21 -37.29 -3.87
CA THR A 245 -25.46 -37.75 -3.23
C THR A 245 -26.66 -37.67 -4.17
N GLU A 246 -26.73 -36.61 -4.99
CA GLU A 246 -27.85 -36.36 -5.91
C GLU A 246 -27.69 -37.11 -7.24
N ASN A 247 -26.45 -37.43 -7.66
CA ASN A 247 -26.21 -38.22 -8.85
C ASN A 247 -26.23 -39.73 -8.55
N GLY A 248 -27.44 -40.28 -8.47
CA GLY A 248 -27.68 -41.71 -8.20
C GLY A 248 -27.01 -42.66 -9.21
N GLU A 249 -26.80 -42.22 -10.45
CA GLU A 249 -26.10 -43.01 -11.48
C GLU A 249 -24.61 -43.14 -11.20
N LEU A 250 -23.96 -42.07 -10.72
CA LEU A 250 -22.56 -42.12 -10.31
C LEU A 250 -22.37 -43.05 -9.10
N ALA A 251 -23.22 -42.92 -8.08
CA ALA A 251 -23.19 -43.78 -6.91
C ALA A 251 -23.46 -45.25 -7.27
N GLY A 252 -24.41 -45.51 -8.18
CA GLY A 252 -24.69 -46.84 -8.73
C GLY A 252 -23.49 -47.43 -9.47
N THR A 253 -22.87 -46.65 -10.35
CA THR A 253 -21.69 -47.07 -11.13
C THR A 253 -20.51 -47.42 -10.22
N ILE A 254 -20.24 -46.61 -9.20
CA ILE A 254 -19.18 -46.88 -8.21
C ILE A 254 -19.49 -48.14 -7.41
N ARG A 255 -20.75 -48.32 -6.99
CA ARG A 255 -21.18 -49.52 -6.26
C ARG A 255 -21.02 -50.78 -7.09
N ASP A 256 -21.44 -50.76 -8.35
CA ASP A 256 -21.39 -51.93 -9.24
C ASP A 256 -19.94 -52.28 -9.58
N TYR A 257 -19.08 -51.27 -9.75
CA TYR A 257 -17.63 -51.45 -9.84
C TYR A 257 -17.04 -52.08 -8.59
N LEU A 258 -17.34 -51.55 -7.40
CA LEU A 258 -16.83 -52.07 -6.13
C LEU A 258 -17.30 -53.51 -5.88
N GLN A 259 -18.57 -53.83 -6.19
CA GLN A 259 -19.08 -55.19 -6.11
C GLN A 259 -18.31 -56.13 -7.04
N THR A 260 -18.07 -55.72 -8.29
CA THR A 260 -17.33 -56.52 -9.26
C THR A 260 -15.87 -56.73 -8.82
N LEU A 261 -15.23 -55.66 -8.32
CA LEU A 261 -13.85 -55.70 -7.83
C LEU A 261 -13.71 -56.65 -6.63
N LEU A 262 -14.66 -56.60 -5.69
CA LEU A 262 -14.65 -57.44 -4.49
C LEU A 262 -14.98 -58.90 -4.79
N LEU A 263 -15.86 -59.17 -5.77
CA LEU A 263 -16.22 -60.52 -6.21
C LEU A 263 -15.07 -61.21 -6.97
N LEU A 264 -14.45 -60.50 -7.91
CA LEU A 264 -13.37 -61.06 -8.74
C LEU A 264 -12.02 -61.07 -8.04
N ARG A 265 -11.83 -60.19 -7.05
CA ARG A 265 -10.62 -60.02 -6.23
C ARG A 265 -9.33 -60.15 -7.07
N PRO A 266 -9.16 -59.32 -8.12
CA PRO A 266 -8.03 -59.42 -9.02
C PRO A 266 -6.71 -59.13 -8.29
N HIS A 267 -5.62 -59.77 -8.74
CA HIS A 267 -4.29 -59.59 -8.18
C HIS A 267 -3.74 -58.16 -8.41
N ASP A 268 -4.15 -57.52 -9.50
CA ASP A 268 -3.84 -56.11 -9.80
C ASP A 268 -5.13 -55.32 -9.96
N ALA A 269 -5.52 -54.63 -8.88
CA ALA A 269 -6.72 -53.80 -8.85
C ALA A 269 -6.64 -52.64 -9.84
N LEU A 270 -5.46 -52.02 -10.04
CA LEU A 270 -5.30 -50.83 -10.87
C LEU A 270 -5.48 -51.16 -12.36
N HIS A 271 -4.89 -52.27 -12.81
CA HIS A 271 -5.07 -52.75 -14.18
C HIS A 271 -6.53 -53.13 -14.44
N PHE A 272 -7.17 -53.79 -13.48
CA PHE A 272 -8.59 -54.13 -13.56
C PHE A 272 -9.48 -52.89 -13.65
N THR A 273 -9.24 -51.84 -12.84
CA THR A 273 -9.99 -50.58 -12.89
C THR A 273 -9.94 -49.95 -14.29
N LYS A 274 -8.73 -49.89 -14.87
CA LYS A 274 -8.52 -49.32 -16.20
C LYS A 274 -9.31 -50.07 -17.27
N HIS A 275 -9.34 -51.39 -17.20
CA HIS A 275 -10.09 -52.20 -18.16
C HIS A 275 -11.61 -52.10 -17.95
N TYR A 276 -12.06 -52.15 -16.69
CA TYR A 276 -13.49 -52.07 -16.32
C TYR A 276 -14.13 -50.78 -16.82
N PHE A 277 -13.53 -49.63 -16.52
CA PHE A 277 -14.03 -48.33 -17.00
C PHE A 277 -13.64 -48.04 -18.45
N GLY A 278 -12.48 -48.53 -18.90
CA GLY A 278 -12.03 -48.37 -20.28
C GLY A 278 -13.03 -48.94 -21.29
N ALA A 279 -13.54 -50.15 -21.06
CA ALA A 279 -14.55 -50.75 -21.94
C ALA A 279 -15.86 -49.95 -22.00
N ALA A 280 -16.32 -49.40 -20.86
CA ALA A 280 -17.53 -48.58 -20.78
C ALA A 280 -17.36 -47.20 -21.42
N LEU A 281 -16.21 -46.56 -21.22
CA LEU A 281 -15.89 -45.23 -21.76
C LEU A 281 -15.56 -45.26 -23.25
N SER A 282 -15.06 -46.39 -23.77
CA SER A 282 -14.79 -46.56 -25.21
C SER A 282 -16.07 -46.67 -26.05
N ALA A 283 -17.19 -47.04 -25.42
CA ALA A 283 -18.51 -47.13 -26.07
C ALA A 283 -19.27 -45.79 -26.06
N LEU A 284 -18.81 -44.82 -25.26
CA LEU A 284 -19.32 -43.46 -25.23
C LEU A 284 -18.47 -42.64 -26.19
N ASP A 285 -19.07 -42.13 -27.26
CA ASP A 285 -18.43 -41.16 -28.16
C ASP A 285 -18.35 -39.82 -27.43
N LEU A 286 -17.45 -39.75 -26.43
CA LEU A 286 -17.20 -38.56 -25.65
C LEU A 286 -16.53 -37.54 -26.57
N PRO A 287 -17.06 -36.31 -26.70
CA PRO A 287 -16.41 -35.29 -27.50
C PRO A 287 -14.97 -35.13 -27.00
N HIS A 288 -14.02 -35.43 -27.88
CA HIS A 288 -12.60 -35.27 -27.61
C HIS A 288 -12.34 -33.81 -27.23
N ASN A 289 -12.07 -33.55 -25.95
CA ASN A 289 -11.38 -32.37 -25.43
C ASN A 289 -11.81 -31.00 -26.01
N GLU A 290 -13.09 -30.72 -26.19
CA GLU A 290 -13.53 -29.35 -26.53
C GLU A 290 -13.75 -28.46 -25.29
N TYR A 291 -13.83 -29.03 -24.08
CA TYR A 291 -14.01 -28.27 -22.83
C TYR A 291 -12.71 -27.80 -22.17
N PHE A 292 -11.58 -28.37 -22.58
CA PHE A 292 -10.27 -27.78 -22.34
C PHE A 292 -9.75 -27.34 -23.70
N ASP A 293 -10.08 -26.10 -24.07
CA ASP A 293 -9.42 -25.43 -25.17
C ASP A 293 -7.90 -25.64 -24.95
N PRO A 294 -7.17 -26.32 -25.86
CA PRO A 294 -5.73 -26.43 -25.74
C PRO A 294 -5.25 -25.01 -25.81
N CYS A 295 -4.86 -24.44 -24.66
CA CYS A 295 -4.55 -23.03 -24.50
C CYS A 295 -3.68 -22.56 -25.68
N THR A 296 -4.30 -21.92 -26.68
CA THR A 296 -3.64 -21.44 -27.90
C THR A 296 -2.85 -20.17 -27.62
N LYS A 297 -2.76 -19.76 -26.36
CA LYS A 297 -1.73 -18.83 -25.89
C LYS A 297 -0.43 -19.58 -25.68
N HIS A 298 0.19 -19.96 -26.79
CA HIS A 298 1.65 -19.89 -26.82
C HIS A 298 2.02 -18.47 -26.39
N VAL A 299 2.71 -18.37 -25.25
CA VAL A 299 3.45 -17.17 -24.88
C VAL A 299 4.34 -16.87 -26.08
N ARG A 300 3.97 -15.87 -26.88
CA ARG A 300 4.84 -15.31 -27.89
C ARG A 300 6.02 -14.72 -27.13
N TYR A 301 7.14 -15.44 -27.13
CA TYR A 301 8.43 -14.81 -27.00
C TYR A 301 8.48 -13.76 -28.12
N PHE A 302 8.39 -12.49 -27.76
CA PHE A 302 8.86 -11.44 -28.65
C PHE A 302 10.37 -11.64 -28.76
N PHE A 303 10.80 -12.11 -29.93
CA PHE A 303 12.17 -11.98 -30.36
C PHE A 303 12.48 -10.48 -30.44
N PHE A 304 13.57 -10.09 -29.78
CA PHE A 304 14.25 -8.85 -30.12
C PHE A 304 14.93 -9.10 -31.47
N GLU A 305 14.43 -8.47 -32.52
CA GLU A 305 15.27 -8.11 -33.67
C GLU A 305 15.70 -6.65 -33.48
N GLU A 306 16.93 -6.39 -33.94
CA GLU A 306 17.85 -5.25 -33.74
C GLU A 306 17.27 -3.84 -33.49
#